data_AF-A0AAE3CY61-F1
#
_entry.id   AF-A0AAE3CY61-F1
#
_cell.length_a   1.000
_cell.length_b   1.000
_cell.length_c   1.000
_cell.angle_alpha   90.00
_cell.angle_beta   90.00
_cell.angle_gamma   90.00
#
_symmetry.space_group_name_H-M   'P 1'
#
loop_
_entity.id
_entity.type
_entity.pdbx_description
1 polymer ?
#
loop_
_entity_poly.entity_id
_entity_poly.type
_entity_poly.pdbx_seq_one_letter_code
_entity_poly.pdbx_strand_id
1 'polypeptide(L)'
;MKKTIRNKAVFALSLLFLSNITYSSEEKNKLDEVMLYFTLSQCSEYVIGNQHPDRTLEENITTYLDYLRINKKDVSLLSQEIIKFKDSLPTLGLVLLNDDTNRDKEVSFCAIASAHYIEQLKNKLKLTK
;
A
#
# COMPACT_ATOMS: atom_id res chain seq x y z
N MET A 1 -13.30 25.68 -26.14
CA MET A 1 -13.50 26.08 -24.73
C MET A 1 -14.89 25.66 -24.27
N LYS A 2 -15.01 24.58 -23.47
CA LYS A 2 -16.11 24.36 -22.51
C LYS A 2 -15.65 23.30 -21.50
N LYS A 3 -15.82 23.64 -20.23
CA LYS A 3 -15.19 23.09 -19.03
C LYS A 3 -15.84 21.76 -18.60
N THR A 4 -15.05 20.71 -18.42
CA THR A 4 -15.43 19.55 -17.60
C THR A 4 -15.28 19.92 -16.14
N ILE A 5 -16.41 20.25 -15.53
CA ILE A 5 -16.53 20.59 -14.12
C ILE A 5 -16.67 19.30 -13.31
N ARG A 6 -15.87 19.22 -12.24
CA ARG A 6 -16.05 18.39 -11.03
C ARG A 6 -15.87 16.87 -11.16
N ASN A 7 -14.62 16.43 -10.95
CA ASN A 7 -14.32 15.18 -10.23
C ASN A 7 -13.54 15.41 -8.91
N LYS A 8 -13.60 16.64 -8.38
CA LYS A 8 -12.97 17.00 -7.09
C LYS A 8 -13.77 16.49 -5.88
N ALA A 9 -15.03 16.11 -6.06
CA ALA A 9 -15.89 15.63 -4.97
C ALA A 9 -15.57 14.18 -4.57
N VAL A 10 -15.16 13.34 -5.52
CA VAL A 10 -14.83 11.93 -5.25
C VAL A 10 -13.56 11.83 -4.40
N PHE A 11 -12.54 12.65 -4.70
CA PHE A 11 -11.29 12.67 -3.94
C PHE A 11 -11.43 13.26 -2.53
N ALA A 12 -12.29 14.27 -2.34
CA ALA A 12 -12.54 14.81 -1.00
C ALA A 12 -13.31 13.81 -0.13
N LEU A 13 -14.17 12.98 -0.73
CA LEU A 13 -14.89 11.94 -0.01
C LEU A 13 -13.94 10.83 0.48
N SER A 14 -12.94 10.44 -0.33
CA SER A 14 -11.91 9.47 0.08
C SER A 14 -11.05 9.96 1.25
N LEU A 15 -10.74 11.25 1.32
CA LEU A 15 -10.02 11.85 2.46
C LEU A 15 -10.90 12.04 3.71
N LEU A 16 -12.21 12.28 3.55
CA LEU A 16 -13.16 12.43 4.66
C LEU A 16 -13.62 11.10 5.27
N PHE A 17 -13.53 9.98 4.55
CA PHE A 17 -13.77 8.65 5.12
C PHE A 17 -12.70 8.25 6.15
N LEU A 18 -11.49 8.81 6.07
CA LEU A 18 -10.44 8.59 7.06
C LEU A 18 -10.65 9.41 8.36
N SER A 19 -11.46 10.47 8.32
CA SER A 19 -11.54 11.42 9.45
C SER A 19 -12.71 11.20 10.42
N ASN A 20 -13.68 10.32 10.13
CA ASN A 20 -14.91 10.21 10.93
C ASN A 20 -15.33 8.79 11.36
N ILE A 21 -14.45 7.79 11.25
CA ILE A 21 -14.76 6.47 11.83
C ILE A 21 -14.37 6.49 13.30
N THR A 22 -15.27 6.95 14.18
CA THR A 22 -15.27 6.53 15.59
C THR A 22 -15.75 5.08 15.65
N TYR A 23 -14.87 4.20 15.18
CA TYR A 23 -15.01 2.76 15.27
C TYR A 23 -14.39 2.29 16.58
N SER A 24 -14.89 1.19 17.14
CA SER A 24 -14.29 0.54 18.30
C SER A 24 -12.78 0.41 18.11
N SER A 25 -11.98 0.61 19.16
CA SER A 25 -10.51 0.56 19.06
C SER A 25 -10.01 -0.77 18.48
N GLU A 26 -10.71 -1.87 18.78
CA GLU A 26 -10.39 -3.20 18.27
C GLU A 26 -10.69 -3.34 16.77
N GLU A 27 -11.81 -2.79 16.30
CA GLU A 27 -12.15 -2.83 14.88
C GLU A 27 -11.31 -1.85 14.05
N LYS A 28 -10.94 -0.71 14.64
CA LYS A 28 -9.99 0.24 14.05
C LYS A 28 -8.63 -0.42 13.82
N ASN A 29 -8.12 -1.18 14.80
CA ASN A 29 -6.85 -1.90 14.68
C ASN A 29 -6.89 -2.95 13.56
N LYS A 30 -8.00 -3.68 13.40
CA LYS A 30 -8.17 -4.66 12.31
C LYS A 30 -8.21 -3.98 10.95
N LEU A 31 -8.90 -2.84 10.83
CA LEU A 31 -8.95 -2.06 9.58
C LEU A 31 -7.58 -1.50 9.21
N ASP A 32 -6.86 -0.91 10.18
CA ASP A 32 -5.51 -0.38 9.98
C ASP A 32 -4.52 -1.49 9.54
N GLU A 33 -4.66 -2.69 10.12
CA GLU A 33 -3.86 -3.86 9.75
C GLU A 33 -4.15 -4.33 8.31
N VAL A 34 -5.41 -4.41 7.90
CA VAL A 34 -5.76 -4.74 6.51
C VAL A 34 -5.23 -3.69 5.55
N MET A 35 -5.36 -2.39 5.88
CA MET A 35 -4.86 -1.30 5.06
C MET A 35 -3.33 -1.32 4.91
N LEU A 36 -2.61 -1.70 5.95
CA LEU A 36 -1.16 -1.88 5.93
C LEU A 36 -0.76 -2.91 4.87
N TYR A 37 -1.32 -4.13 4.96
CA TYR A 37 -0.96 -5.23 4.06
C TYR A 37 -1.42 -4.97 2.62
N PHE A 38 -2.61 -4.38 2.47
CA PHE A 38 -3.16 -4.01 1.18
C PHE A 38 -2.25 -2.99 0.48
N THR A 39 -1.90 -1.90 1.18
CA THR A 39 -1.12 -0.81 0.59
C THR A 39 0.26 -1.29 0.15
N LEU A 40 0.95 -2.09 0.98
CA LEU A 40 2.29 -2.58 0.64
C LEU A 40 2.26 -3.53 -0.56
N SER A 41 1.27 -4.41 -0.63
CA SER A 41 1.10 -5.32 -1.77
C SER A 41 0.82 -4.55 -3.06
N GLN A 42 -0.17 -3.65 -3.02
CA GLN A 42 -0.60 -2.83 -4.16
C GLN A 42 0.52 -1.92 -4.68
N CYS A 43 1.25 -1.27 -3.79
CA CYS A 43 2.39 -0.45 -4.19
C CYS A 43 3.53 -1.26 -4.79
N SER A 44 3.74 -2.49 -4.31
CA SER A 44 4.74 -3.37 -4.92
C SER A 44 4.34 -3.79 -6.35
N GLU A 45 3.07 -4.13 -6.57
CA GLU A 45 2.56 -4.49 -7.90
C GLU A 45 2.60 -3.29 -8.84
N TYR A 46 2.23 -2.10 -8.37
CA TYR A 46 2.21 -0.90 -9.20
C TYR A 46 3.61 -0.40 -9.54
N VAL A 47 4.50 -0.28 -8.55
CA VAL A 47 5.84 0.31 -8.75
C VAL A 47 6.76 -0.65 -9.48
N ILE A 48 6.69 -1.95 -9.16
CA ILE A 48 7.56 -2.99 -9.72
C ILE A 48 6.84 -3.84 -10.76
N GLY A 49 5.70 -4.43 -10.39
CA GLY A 49 4.98 -5.43 -11.21
C GLY A 49 4.56 -4.92 -12.59
N ASN A 50 4.14 -3.64 -12.71
CA ASN A 50 3.81 -3.04 -14.01
C ASN A 50 4.98 -3.06 -15.01
N GLN A 51 6.22 -3.08 -14.53
CA GLN A 51 7.43 -3.16 -15.36
C GLN A 51 7.92 -4.61 -15.56
N HIS A 52 7.37 -5.56 -14.80
CA HIS A 52 7.83 -6.95 -14.72
C HIS A 52 6.62 -7.89 -14.60
N PRO A 53 5.81 -8.05 -15.66
CA PRO A 53 4.54 -8.79 -15.62
C PRO A 53 4.70 -10.30 -15.37
N ASP A 54 5.92 -10.82 -15.51
CA ASP A 54 6.30 -12.20 -15.27
C ASP A 54 6.62 -12.51 -13.80
N ARG A 55 6.74 -11.47 -12.95
CA ARG A 55 7.03 -11.65 -11.52
C ARG A 55 5.79 -12.00 -10.70
N THR A 56 6.01 -12.86 -9.73
CA THR A 56 5.05 -13.14 -8.66
C THR A 56 4.91 -11.93 -7.72
N LEU A 57 3.81 -11.89 -6.97
CA LEU A 57 3.60 -10.87 -5.93
C LEU A 57 4.74 -10.87 -4.90
N GLU A 58 5.25 -12.04 -4.51
CA GLU A 58 6.35 -12.14 -3.54
C GLU A 58 7.65 -11.50 -4.07
N GLU A 59 7.98 -11.73 -5.35
CA GLU A 59 9.12 -11.12 -6.00
C GLU A 59 8.96 -9.60 -6.13
N ASN A 60 7.73 -9.13 -6.43
CA ASN A 60 7.41 -7.71 -6.47
C ASN A 60 7.56 -7.06 -5.10
N ILE A 61 7.02 -7.66 -4.04
CA ILE A 61 7.16 -7.17 -2.66
C ILE A 61 8.63 -7.11 -2.27
N THR A 62 9.39 -8.18 -2.51
CA THR A 62 10.80 -8.26 -2.15
C THR A 62 11.62 -7.17 -2.85
N THR A 63 11.41 -7.01 -4.16
CA THR A 63 12.07 -5.96 -4.96
C THR A 63 11.65 -4.57 -4.49
N TYR A 64 10.38 -4.38 -4.14
CA TYR A 64 9.88 -3.09 -3.68
C TYR A 64 10.46 -2.70 -2.32
N LEU A 65 10.62 -3.65 -1.39
CA LEU A 65 11.29 -3.41 -0.12
C LEU A 65 12.76 -3.03 -0.31
N ASP A 66 13.45 -3.64 -1.28
CA ASP A 66 14.82 -3.26 -1.65
C ASP A 66 14.87 -1.85 -2.29
N TYR A 67 13.92 -1.53 -3.17
CA TYR A 67 13.74 -0.18 -3.73
C TYR A 67 13.56 0.89 -2.65
N LEU A 68 12.82 0.57 -1.58
CA LEU A 68 12.64 1.42 -0.40
C LEU A 68 13.84 1.42 0.57
N ARG A 69 14.94 0.73 0.22
CA ARG A 69 16.17 0.63 1.02
C ARG A 69 15.95 0.05 2.41
N ILE A 70 15.02 -0.89 2.54
CA ILE A 70 14.85 -1.65 3.78
C ILE A 70 16.08 -2.53 4.01
N ASN A 71 16.47 -2.68 5.28
CA ASN A 71 17.63 -3.48 5.63
C ASN A 71 17.43 -4.92 5.14
N LYS A 72 18.39 -5.45 4.39
CA LYS A 72 18.33 -6.80 3.79
C LYS A 72 17.99 -7.90 4.80
N LYS A 73 18.42 -7.75 6.05
CA LYS A 73 18.12 -8.71 7.14
C LYS A 73 16.61 -8.78 7.48
N ASP A 74 15.87 -7.69 7.23
CA ASP A 74 14.45 -7.55 7.55
C ASP A 74 13.56 -7.88 6.35
N VAL A 75 14.09 -7.75 5.11
CA VAL A 75 13.32 -7.93 3.86
C VAL A 75 12.61 -9.28 3.78
N SER A 76 13.29 -10.37 4.12
CA SER A 76 12.68 -11.72 4.06
C SER A 76 11.52 -11.87 5.05
N LEU A 77 11.67 -11.36 6.27
CA LEU A 77 10.61 -11.42 7.28
C LEU A 77 9.43 -10.52 6.91
N LEU A 78 9.70 -9.30 6.45
CA LEU A 78 8.66 -8.35 6.03
C LEU A 78 7.89 -8.86 4.82
N SER A 79 8.57 -9.38 3.80
CA SER A 79 7.92 -9.95 2.61
C SER A 79 7.01 -11.13 2.95
N GLN A 80 7.49 -12.06 3.79
CA GLN A 80 6.69 -13.18 4.28
C GLN A 80 5.48 -12.72 5.11
N GLU A 81 5.62 -11.66 5.89
CA GLU A 81 4.49 -11.15 6.67
C GLU A 81 3.45 -10.47 5.78
N ILE A 82 3.87 -9.77 4.72
CA ILE A 82 2.97 -9.13 3.75
C ILE A 82 2.24 -10.19 2.91
N ILE A 83 2.95 -11.22 2.40
CA ILE A 83 2.36 -12.23 1.50
C ILE A 83 1.32 -13.12 2.20
N LYS A 84 1.39 -13.31 3.52
CA LYS A 84 0.39 -14.08 4.28
C LYS A 84 -1.02 -13.54 4.10
N PHE A 85 -1.15 -12.24 3.82
CA PHE A 85 -2.44 -11.60 3.65
C PHE A 85 -2.90 -11.56 2.18
N LYS A 86 -2.10 -12.07 1.23
CA LYS A 86 -2.45 -12.12 -0.19
C LYS A 86 -3.85 -12.67 -0.46
N ASP A 87 -4.24 -13.73 0.24
CA ASP A 87 -5.51 -14.43 0.01
C ASP A 87 -6.68 -13.86 0.86
N SER A 88 -6.38 -13.02 1.86
CA SER A 88 -7.35 -12.40 2.77
C SER A 88 -7.61 -10.93 2.45
N LEU A 89 -6.73 -10.31 1.66
CA LEU A 89 -7.04 -9.07 0.99
C LEU A 89 -8.14 -9.36 -0.02
N PRO A 90 -9.31 -8.71 0.08
CA PRO A 90 -10.28 -8.82 -1.00
C PRO A 90 -9.57 -8.48 -2.30
N THR A 91 -10.04 -9.02 -3.43
CA THR A 91 -9.93 -8.36 -4.73
C THR A 91 -10.70 -7.04 -4.68
N LEU A 92 -10.39 -6.16 -3.72
CA LEU A 92 -10.37 -4.74 -3.93
C LEU A 92 -9.50 -4.63 -5.17
N GLY A 93 -10.14 -4.47 -6.33
CA GLY A 93 -9.42 -4.16 -7.57
C GLY A 93 -8.39 -3.08 -7.26
N LEU A 94 -7.35 -2.99 -8.08
CA LEU A 94 -6.24 -2.04 -7.94
C LEU A 94 -6.68 -0.57 -8.08
N VAL A 95 -7.79 -0.17 -7.45
CA VAL A 95 -8.55 1.06 -7.62
C VAL A 95 -7.77 2.27 -7.10
N LEU A 96 -6.75 2.06 -6.27
CA LEU A 96 -5.88 3.15 -5.84
C LEU A 96 -4.97 3.65 -6.98
N LEU A 97 -4.55 2.76 -7.89
CA LEU A 97 -3.45 3.02 -8.83
C LEU A 97 -3.82 2.43 -10.20
N ASN A 98 -4.65 3.15 -10.94
CA ASN A 98 -5.31 2.64 -12.16
C ASN A 98 -4.93 3.40 -13.44
N ASP A 99 -4.09 4.43 -13.36
CA ASP A 99 -3.79 5.27 -14.52
C ASP A 99 -2.35 5.80 -14.52
N ASP A 100 -1.56 5.34 -15.51
CA ASP A 100 -0.20 5.82 -15.76
C ASP A 100 -0.14 7.33 -16.07
N THR A 101 -1.26 8.00 -16.35
CA THR A 101 -1.28 9.46 -16.58
C THR A 101 -0.76 10.26 -15.39
N ASN A 102 -0.75 9.70 -14.17
CA ASN A 102 -0.23 10.35 -12.96
C ASN A 102 0.82 9.51 -12.23
N ARG A 103 1.63 8.74 -12.96
CA ARG A 103 2.58 7.78 -12.38
C ARG A 103 3.49 8.37 -11.29
N ASP A 104 4.07 9.54 -11.50
CA ASP A 104 4.96 10.15 -10.50
C ASP A 104 4.26 10.45 -9.17
N LYS A 105 2.99 10.86 -9.23
CA LYS A 105 2.18 11.14 -8.04
C LYS A 105 1.84 9.84 -7.31
N GLU A 106 1.50 8.80 -8.04
CA GLU A 106 1.14 7.48 -7.51
C GLU A 106 2.35 6.77 -6.89
N VAL A 107 3.52 6.83 -7.53
CA VAL A 107 4.79 6.37 -6.95
C VAL A 107 5.12 7.16 -5.68
N SER A 108 4.89 8.47 -5.67
CA SER A 108 5.12 9.32 -4.49
C SER A 108 4.18 8.94 -3.33
N PHE A 109 2.90 8.70 -3.62
CA PHE A 109 1.93 8.20 -2.65
C PHE A 109 2.41 6.86 -2.07
N CYS A 110 2.85 5.95 -2.92
CA CYS A 110 3.36 4.65 -2.50
C CYS A 110 4.58 4.77 -1.58
N ALA A 111 5.54 5.63 -1.91
CA ALA A 111 6.70 5.85 -1.05
C ALA A 111 6.31 6.37 0.34
N ILE A 112 5.40 7.36 0.41
CA ILE A 112 4.96 7.96 1.68
C ILE A 112 4.17 6.94 2.52
N ALA A 113 3.19 6.29 1.92
CA ALA A 113 2.35 5.33 2.63
C ALA A 113 3.17 4.11 3.08
N SER A 114 4.07 3.60 2.23
CA SER A 114 4.91 2.46 2.56
C SER A 114 5.89 2.78 3.68
N ALA A 115 6.47 3.99 3.72
CA ALA A 115 7.34 4.40 4.82
C ALA A 115 6.61 4.35 6.18
N HIS A 116 5.36 4.80 6.23
CA HIS A 116 4.54 4.72 7.44
C HIS A 116 4.24 3.26 7.84
N TYR A 117 3.78 2.47 6.88
CA TYR A 117 3.33 1.09 7.12
C TYR A 117 4.46 0.11 7.40
N ILE A 118 5.64 0.30 6.81
CA ILE A 118 6.81 -0.53 7.10
C ILE A 118 7.27 -0.34 8.55
N GLU A 119 7.25 0.89 9.08
CA GLU A 119 7.62 1.13 10.47
C GLU A 119 6.62 0.49 11.44
N GLN A 120 5.32 0.56 11.14
CA GLN A 120 4.31 -0.18 11.90
C GLN A 120 4.56 -1.70 11.86
N LEU A 121 4.87 -2.24 10.68
CA LEU A 121 5.13 -3.67 10.50
C LEU A 121 6.40 -4.12 11.24
N LYS A 122 7.47 -3.32 11.19
CA LYS A 122 8.70 -3.58 11.96
C LYS A 122 8.43 -3.59 13.46
N ASN A 123 7.62 -2.66 13.97
CA ASN A 123 7.24 -2.63 15.38
C ASN A 123 6.45 -3.88 15.78
N LYS A 124 5.48 -4.29 14.96
CA LYS A 124 4.71 -5.53 15.15
C LYS A 124 5.63 -6.76 15.21
N LEU A 125 6.62 -6.81 14.32
CA LEU A 125 7.59 -7.90 14.23
C LEU A 125 8.79 -7.76 15.21
N LYS A 126 8.83 -6.71 16.03
CA LYS A 126 9.93 -6.41 16.97
C LYS A 126 11.30 -6.32 16.29
N LEU A 127 11.34 -5.73 15.09
CA LEU A 127 12.54 -5.52 14.29
C LEU A 127 13.22 -4.16 14.55
N THR A 128 12.50 -3.24 15.22
CA THR A 128 13.06 -1.97 15.70
C THR A 128 14.04 -2.23 16.84
N LYS A 129 15.30 -1.84 16.62
CA LYS A 129 16.35 -1.78 17.65
C LYS A 129 16.43 -0.38 18.23
#